data_AF-A0A8S2L0C2-F1
#
_entry.id   AF-A0A8S2L0C2-F1
#
_cell.length_a   1.000
_cell.length_b   1.000
_cell.length_c   1.000
_cell.angle_alpha   90.00
_cell.angle_beta   90.00
_cell.angle_gamma   90.00
#
_symmetry.space_group_name_H-M   'P 1'
#
loop_
_entity.id
_entity.type
_entity.pdbx_description
1 polymer ?
#
loop_
_entity_poly.entity_id
_entity_poly.type
_entity_poly.pdbx_seq_one_letter_code
_entity_poly.pdbx_strand_id
1 'polypeptide(L)'
;MTSNNRTCFVFDKENSTKILIQIVYEIPSTNISRQFNLLRSMDEPVSKTIHRLIANIENAMIKENKSKKRHQKELMGVTSNTEKQLIVVELFDINNDQPIDGNQTNQQAWRNCQRLSINEQFYNVEYNAPVVIRFRFPEQILTNTITTAFVEIDYGEYESSLFDWYVTDDIKTINDHTQWTHIHHGLFCTFHDEHVNKFVRLVCVPRNNSLREGIQAESISKICIIPCPLDLPMNTRHKLTKDYLPIDSNNLRLVSYNILANGYASTDHAAEKLYPFCSDDYLQHDYRKALILKEILGYHADIISLQECDTSFYERELSLVLKQYGYLGDMKIKSHSVREGSAIFYRTERFTAIGSHDIRIGEYFRDAKHLEFIRRRCSLVPEINTHLLER
;
A
#
# COMPACT_ATOMS: atom_id res chain seq x y z
N MET A 1 4.34 1.14 -31.77
CA MET A 1 5.52 0.27 -31.62
C MET A 1 6.01 0.44 -30.20
N THR A 2 5.40 -0.24 -29.24
CA THR A 2 5.84 -0.24 -27.85
C THR A 2 7.09 -1.12 -27.78
N SER A 3 8.25 -0.53 -27.51
CA SER A 3 9.36 -1.34 -27.02
C SER A 3 8.86 -1.97 -25.72
N ASN A 4 8.76 -3.29 -25.67
CA ASN A 4 8.60 -4.00 -24.41
C ASN A 4 9.87 -3.68 -23.59
N ASN A 5 9.84 -2.60 -22.81
CA ASN A 5 10.94 -2.21 -21.94
C ASN A 5 11.02 -3.21 -20.79
N ARG A 6 11.68 -4.33 -21.06
CA ARG A 6 12.02 -5.35 -20.07
C ARG A 6 12.91 -4.68 -19.02
N THR A 7 12.57 -4.87 -17.75
CA THR A 7 13.26 -4.18 -16.65
C THR A 7 13.76 -5.18 -15.61
N CYS A 8 14.96 -4.95 -15.10
CA CYS A 8 15.57 -5.62 -13.98
C CYS A 8 15.61 -4.63 -12.81
N PHE A 9 14.93 -4.95 -11.73
CA PHE A 9 14.92 -4.09 -10.54
C PHE A 9 16.00 -4.52 -9.56
N VAL A 10 16.71 -3.55 -9.02
CA VAL A 10 17.67 -3.76 -7.94
C VAL A 10 17.26 -2.92 -6.75
N PHE A 11 17.04 -3.60 -5.61
CA PHE A 11 16.66 -2.99 -4.35
C PHE A 11 17.80 -3.13 -3.33
N ASP A 12 18.34 -1.98 -2.95
CA ASP A 12 19.33 -1.79 -1.90
C ASP A 12 18.65 -1.04 -0.74
N LYS A 13 18.15 -1.80 0.22
CA LYS A 13 17.42 -1.28 1.39
C LYS A 13 18.41 -0.75 2.42
N GLU A 14 18.12 0.43 2.97
CA GLU A 14 18.89 0.98 4.09
C GLU A 14 19.04 -0.05 5.23
N ASN A 15 20.25 -0.15 5.79
CA ASN A 15 20.65 -1.09 6.84
C ASN A 15 20.62 -2.58 6.46
N SER A 16 20.47 -2.93 5.17
CA SER A 16 20.68 -4.30 4.69
C SER A 16 22.15 -4.55 4.35
N THR A 17 22.64 -5.78 4.56
CA THR A 17 23.93 -6.25 4.00
C THR A 17 23.76 -6.97 2.66
N LYS A 18 22.54 -6.99 2.14
CA LYS A 18 22.15 -7.70 0.93
C LYS A 18 21.33 -6.83 -0.01
N ILE A 19 21.54 -7.03 -1.31
CA ILE A 19 20.69 -6.46 -2.37
C ILE A 19 19.73 -7.53 -2.89
N LEU A 20 18.51 -7.10 -3.25
CA LEU A 20 17.52 -7.92 -3.93
C LEU A 20 17.47 -7.54 -5.40
N ILE A 21 17.68 -8.52 -6.28
CA ILE A 21 17.59 -8.36 -7.73
C ILE A 21 16.36 -9.13 -8.22
N GLN A 22 15.48 -8.45 -8.95
CA GLN A 22 14.26 -9.04 -9.50
C GLN A 22 14.20 -8.84 -11.01
N ILE A 23 13.96 -9.92 -11.74
CA ILE A 23 13.83 -9.89 -13.20
C ILE A 23 12.78 -10.88 -13.66
N VAL A 24 11.97 -10.48 -14.65
CA VAL A 24 11.08 -11.38 -15.38
C VAL A 24 11.74 -11.75 -16.70
N TYR A 25 12.18 -13.00 -16.83
CA TYR A 25 12.82 -13.50 -18.04
C TYR A 25 11.84 -14.35 -18.86
N GLU A 26 11.71 -14.01 -20.14
CA GLU A 26 10.88 -14.74 -21.10
C GLU A 26 11.74 -15.79 -21.80
N ILE A 27 11.46 -17.05 -21.50
CA ILE A 27 12.23 -18.19 -22.03
C ILE A 27 11.92 -18.33 -23.53
N PRO A 28 12.90 -18.10 -24.45
CA PRO A 28 12.63 -18.08 -25.90
C PRO A 28 12.04 -19.38 -26.46
N SER A 29 12.42 -20.52 -25.87
CA SER A 29 11.97 -21.83 -26.35
C SER A 29 10.52 -22.16 -25.98
N THR A 30 9.92 -21.41 -25.07
CA THR A 30 8.56 -21.67 -24.57
C THR A 30 7.64 -20.45 -24.57
N ASN A 31 8.18 -19.23 -24.73
CA ASN A 31 7.49 -17.96 -24.51
C ASN A 31 6.83 -17.86 -23.11
N ILE A 32 7.33 -18.64 -22.14
CA ILE A 32 6.88 -18.57 -20.76
C ILE A 32 7.75 -17.55 -20.04
N SER A 33 7.10 -16.55 -19.46
CA SER A 33 7.74 -15.58 -18.57
C SER A 33 7.86 -16.15 -17.15
N ARG A 34 9.06 -16.08 -16.58
CA ARG A 34 9.32 -16.46 -15.19
C ARG A 34 10.04 -15.35 -14.44
N GLN A 35 9.58 -15.09 -13.21
CA GLN A 35 10.25 -14.18 -12.30
C GLN A 35 11.39 -14.89 -11.56
N PHE A 36 12.55 -14.24 -11.52
CA PHE A 36 13.72 -14.64 -10.77
C PHE A 36 14.03 -13.58 -9.73
N ASN A 37 14.17 -14.02 -8.47
CA ASN A 37 14.51 -13.17 -7.34
C ASN A 37 15.84 -13.66 -6.74
N LEU A 38 16.82 -12.77 -6.62
CA LEU A 38 18.13 -13.09 -6.04
C LEU A 38 18.42 -12.14 -4.88
N LEU A 39 18.54 -12.68 -3.67
CA LEU A 39 19.01 -11.94 -2.50
C LEU A 39 20.50 -12.26 -2.29
N ARG A 40 21.37 -11.28 -2.48
CA ARG A 40 22.84 -11.47 -2.58
C ARG A 40 23.59 -10.53 -1.65
N SER A 41 24.76 -10.93 -1.18
CA SER A 41 25.60 -10.11 -0.31
C SER A 41 26.10 -8.88 -1.08
N MET A 42 26.12 -7.71 -0.46
CA MET A 42 26.65 -6.50 -1.09
C MET A 42 28.13 -6.62 -1.46
N ASP A 43 28.92 -7.22 -0.56
CA ASP A 43 30.38 -7.29 -0.67
C ASP A 43 30.92 -8.46 -1.53
N GLU A 44 30.05 -9.40 -1.93
CA GLU A 44 30.52 -10.51 -2.77
C GLU A 44 30.66 -10.09 -4.24
N PRO A 45 31.58 -10.71 -4.99
CA PRO A 45 31.75 -10.42 -6.41
C PRO A 45 30.45 -10.66 -7.21
N VAL A 46 30.13 -9.74 -8.13
CA VAL A 46 28.92 -9.81 -8.96
C VAL A 46 28.89 -11.04 -9.86
N SER A 47 30.06 -11.58 -10.23
CA SER A 47 30.21 -12.86 -10.93
C SER A 47 29.47 -14.01 -10.21
N LYS A 48 29.46 -14.04 -8.87
CA LYS A 48 28.70 -15.07 -8.11
C LYS A 48 27.19 -14.91 -8.29
N THR A 49 26.71 -13.67 -8.40
CA THR A 49 25.30 -13.36 -8.67
C THR A 49 24.92 -13.78 -10.09
N ILE A 50 25.78 -13.47 -11.07
CA ILE A 50 25.62 -13.87 -12.47
C ILE A 50 25.54 -15.41 -12.60
N HIS A 51 26.49 -16.14 -12.00
CA HIS A 51 26.47 -17.61 -11.98
C HIS A 51 25.19 -18.17 -11.35
N ARG A 52 24.70 -17.56 -10.28
CA ARG A 52 23.45 -17.97 -9.63
C ARG A 52 22.25 -17.75 -10.56
N LEU A 53 22.19 -16.62 -11.26
CA LEU A 53 21.11 -16.31 -12.19
C LEU A 53 21.11 -17.32 -13.36
N ILE A 54 22.28 -17.58 -13.95
CA ILE A 54 22.46 -18.61 -14.99
C ILE A 54 21.91 -19.96 -14.51
N ALA A 55 22.38 -20.45 -13.36
CA ALA A 55 21.94 -21.73 -12.81
C ALA A 55 20.42 -21.77 -12.54
N ASN A 56 19.81 -20.67 -12.09
CA ASN A 56 18.38 -20.60 -11.88
C ASN A 56 17.59 -20.69 -13.19
N ILE A 57 18.03 -20.00 -14.24
CA ILE A 57 17.39 -20.03 -15.56
C ILE A 57 17.56 -21.40 -16.20
N GLU A 58 18.75 -22.00 -16.14
CA GLU A 58 18.99 -23.37 -16.63
C GLU A 58 18.04 -24.38 -15.96
N ASN A 59 17.91 -24.31 -14.63
CA ASN A 59 17.00 -25.17 -13.89
C ASN A 59 15.53 -24.96 -14.27
N ALA A 60 15.14 -23.71 -14.55
CA ALA A 60 13.79 -23.40 -15.03
C ALA A 60 13.55 -23.99 -16.43
N MET A 61 14.49 -23.80 -17.37
CA MET A 61 14.40 -24.38 -18.72
C MET A 61 14.36 -25.90 -18.70
N ILE A 62 15.13 -26.57 -17.82
CA ILE A 62 15.08 -28.03 -17.67
C ILE A 62 13.69 -28.49 -17.22
N LYS A 63 13.06 -27.80 -16.26
CA LYS A 63 11.71 -28.12 -15.79
C LYS A 63 10.68 -27.94 -16.91
N GLU A 64 10.77 -26.86 -17.69
CA GLU A 64 9.87 -26.61 -18.81
C GLU A 64 10.01 -27.65 -19.93
N ASN A 65 11.25 -27.99 -20.29
CA ASN A 65 11.52 -29.00 -21.31
C ASN A 65 11.05 -30.40 -20.88
N LYS A 66 11.14 -30.74 -19.58
CA LYS A 66 10.57 -31.99 -19.04
C LYS A 66 9.04 -31.99 -19.12
N SER A 67 8.38 -30.87 -18.82
CA SER A 67 6.93 -30.70 -18.96
C SER A 67 6.48 -30.91 -20.41
N LYS A 68 7.13 -30.22 -21.37
CA LYS A 68 6.88 -30.38 -22.81
C LYS A 68 7.10 -31.82 -23.30
N LYS A 69 8.18 -32.49 -22.85
CA LYS A 69 8.46 -33.89 -23.21
C LYS A 69 7.40 -34.85 -22.67
N ARG A 70 6.86 -34.62 -21.47
CA ARG A 70 5.79 -35.46 -20.92
C ARG A 70 4.52 -35.35 -21.77
N HIS A 71 4.17 -34.15 -22.21
CA HIS A 71 3.03 -33.89 -23.09
C HIS A 71 3.24 -34.42 -24.52
N GLN A 72 4.44 -34.28 -25.11
CA GLN A 72 4.74 -34.84 -26.44
C GLN A 72 4.83 -36.36 -26.45
N LYS A 73 5.26 -36.99 -25.35
CA LYS A 73 5.33 -38.45 -25.23
C LYS A 73 3.94 -39.10 -25.17
N GLU A 74 2.93 -38.38 -24.66
CA GLU A 74 1.53 -38.80 -24.66
C GLU A 74 0.87 -38.70 -26.06
N LEU A 75 1.37 -37.82 -26.94
CA LEU A 75 0.76 -37.56 -28.26
C LEU A 75 1.49 -38.19 -29.45
N MET A 76 2.83 -38.31 -29.47
CA MET A 76 3.57 -38.65 -30.70
C MET A 76 4.76 -39.60 -30.55
N GLY A 77 5.11 -40.08 -29.35
CA GLY A 77 6.17 -41.10 -29.19
C GLY A 77 7.58 -40.69 -29.66
N VAL A 78 7.83 -39.40 -29.93
CA VAL A 78 9.15 -38.92 -30.39
C VAL A 78 10.00 -38.47 -29.21
N THR A 79 11.28 -38.88 -29.19
CA THR A 79 12.27 -38.45 -28.21
C THR A 79 13.21 -37.44 -28.85
N SER A 80 13.08 -36.15 -28.51
CA SER A 80 13.99 -35.11 -28.99
C SER A 80 15.20 -34.95 -28.06
N ASN A 81 16.41 -35.00 -28.63
CA ASN A 81 17.64 -34.57 -27.97
C ASN A 81 17.62 -33.05 -27.89
N THR A 82 17.73 -32.51 -26.66
CA THR A 82 17.73 -31.07 -26.43
C THR A 82 19.17 -30.65 -26.26
N GLU A 83 19.72 -29.91 -27.23
CA GLU A 83 21.03 -29.29 -27.08
C GLU A 83 21.04 -28.38 -25.85
N LYS A 84 22.13 -28.42 -25.07
CA LYS A 84 22.34 -27.51 -23.95
C LYS A 84 22.55 -26.11 -24.52
N GLN A 85 21.51 -25.29 -24.49
CA GLN A 85 21.64 -23.88 -24.82
C GLN A 85 22.50 -23.20 -23.75
N LEU A 86 23.65 -22.66 -24.16
CA LEU A 86 24.54 -21.90 -23.28
C LEU A 86 23.84 -20.61 -22.88
N ILE A 87 23.70 -20.35 -21.58
CA ILE A 87 23.12 -19.10 -21.10
C ILE A 87 24.26 -18.09 -20.86
N VAL A 88 24.19 -16.96 -21.57
CA VAL A 88 25.13 -15.85 -21.42
C VAL A 88 24.41 -14.72 -20.71
N VAL A 89 25.04 -14.22 -19.64
CA VAL A 89 24.53 -13.11 -18.83
C VAL A 89 25.63 -12.07 -18.68
N GLU A 90 25.35 -10.84 -19.08
CA GLU A 90 26.31 -9.73 -19.07
C GLU A 90 25.66 -8.47 -18.48
N LEU A 91 26.46 -7.70 -17.75
CA LEU A 91 26.07 -6.41 -17.18
C LEU A 91 26.84 -5.31 -17.88
N PHE A 92 26.16 -4.23 -18.23
CA PHE A 92 26.75 -3.08 -18.91
C PHE A 92 26.64 -1.84 -18.02
N ASP A 93 27.73 -1.09 -17.97
CA ASP A 93 27.84 0.11 -17.15
C ASP A 93 27.08 1.31 -17.76
N ILE A 94 26.97 2.37 -16.94
CA ILE A 94 26.36 3.64 -17.31
C ILE A 94 27.27 4.50 -18.22
N ASN A 95 28.55 4.15 -18.36
CA ASN A 95 29.58 4.97 -19.01
C ASN A 95 30.18 4.24 -20.22
N ASN A 96 29.52 4.39 -21.38
CA ASN A 96 29.94 3.86 -22.69
C ASN A 96 29.54 2.39 -22.96
N ASP A 97 28.52 1.86 -22.28
CA ASP A 97 27.95 0.53 -22.54
C ASP A 97 29.03 -0.57 -22.47
N GLN A 98 29.98 -0.42 -21.52
CA GLN A 98 31.09 -1.36 -21.34
C GLN A 98 30.68 -2.50 -20.39
N PRO A 99 31.18 -3.73 -20.62
CA PRO A 99 30.94 -4.84 -19.70
C PRO A 99 31.48 -4.53 -18.29
N ILE A 100 30.66 -4.74 -17.26
CA ILE A 100 31.06 -4.59 -15.86
C ILE A 100 31.97 -5.76 -15.47
N ASP A 101 33.11 -5.45 -14.85
CA ASP A 101 34.03 -6.46 -14.31
C ASP A 101 33.34 -7.32 -13.24
N GLY A 102 33.31 -8.64 -13.47
CA GLY A 102 32.72 -9.63 -12.57
C GLY A 102 33.33 -9.71 -11.17
N ASN A 103 34.50 -9.10 -10.95
CA ASN A 103 35.15 -9.00 -9.64
C ASN A 103 34.65 -7.82 -8.80
N GLN A 104 33.95 -6.85 -9.40
CA GLN A 104 33.33 -5.78 -8.64
C GLN A 104 32.32 -6.35 -7.63
N THR A 105 32.20 -5.67 -6.50
CA THR A 105 31.16 -6.00 -5.50
C THR A 105 29.77 -5.81 -6.12
N ASN A 106 28.79 -6.58 -5.66
CA ASN A 106 27.40 -6.39 -6.06
C ASN A 106 26.94 -4.94 -5.86
N GLN A 107 27.32 -4.29 -4.75
CA GLN A 107 26.93 -2.91 -4.49
C GLN A 107 27.44 -1.94 -5.58
N GLN A 108 28.72 -2.04 -5.97
CA GLN A 108 29.30 -1.19 -7.01
C GLN A 108 28.76 -1.52 -8.39
N ALA A 109 28.72 -2.82 -8.74
CA ALA A 109 28.31 -3.29 -10.04
C ALA A 109 26.87 -2.87 -10.36
N TRP A 110 25.91 -3.16 -9.47
CA TRP A 110 24.50 -2.88 -9.74
C TRP A 110 24.13 -1.40 -9.64
N ARG A 111 24.86 -0.61 -8.84
CA ARG A 111 24.65 0.84 -8.77
C ARG A 111 25.08 1.56 -10.06
N ASN A 112 26.09 1.03 -10.75
CA ASN A 112 26.60 1.58 -12.00
C ASN A 112 26.04 0.87 -13.24
N CYS A 113 25.24 -0.18 -13.06
CA CYS A 113 24.68 -0.96 -14.16
C CYS A 113 23.46 -0.27 -14.75
N GLN A 114 23.49 -0.05 -16.06
CA GLN A 114 22.37 0.50 -16.81
C GLN A 114 21.59 -0.60 -17.54
N ARG A 115 22.28 -1.64 -18.01
CA ARG A 115 21.68 -2.72 -18.78
C ARG A 115 22.18 -4.09 -18.37
N LEU A 116 21.27 -5.04 -18.38
CA LEU A 116 21.53 -6.47 -18.22
C LEU A 116 21.15 -7.17 -19.53
N SER A 117 22.02 -8.05 -20.04
CA SER A 117 21.73 -8.93 -21.17
C SER A 117 21.60 -10.38 -20.68
N ILE A 118 20.58 -11.08 -21.16
CA ILE A 118 20.41 -12.53 -20.98
C ILE A 118 20.11 -13.14 -22.35
N ASN A 119 21.07 -13.88 -22.93
CA ASN A 119 20.96 -14.44 -24.29
C ASN A 119 20.50 -13.38 -25.32
N GLU A 120 21.18 -12.23 -25.34
CA GLU A 120 20.90 -11.08 -26.23
C GLU A 120 19.55 -10.39 -25.98
N GLN A 121 18.78 -10.81 -24.98
CA GLN A 121 17.64 -10.05 -24.48
C GLN A 121 18.12 -9.00 -23.50
N PHE A 122 17.87 -7.73 -23.82
CA PHE A 122 18.28 -6.61 -22.98
C PHE A 122 17.18 -6.18 -22.00
N TYR A 123 17.64 -5.81 -20.81
CA TYR A 123 16.85 -5.32 -19.69
C TYR A 123 17.44 -4.00 -19.20
N ASN A 124 16.62 -2.97 -19.05
CA ASN A 124 17.03 -1.77 -18.32
C ASN A 124 17.19 -2.13 -16.84
N VAL A 125 18.25 -1.67 -16.21
CA VAL A 125 18.48 -1.89 -14.77
C VAL A 125 18.03 -0.66 -14.01
N GLU A 126 17.03 -0.85 -13.15
CA GLU A 126 16.45 0.20 -12.32
C GLU A 126 16.89 0.00 -10.86
N TYR A 127 17.96 0.71 -10.47
CA TYR A 127 18.49 0.69 -9.10
C TYR A 127 17.72 1.67 -8.20
N ASN A 128 17.09 1.15 -7.14
CA ASN A 128 16.25 1.89 -6.19
C ASN A 128 15.27 2.87 -6.87
N ALA A 129 14.72 2.46 -8.02
CA ALA A 129 13.67 3.22 -8.66
C ALA A 129 12.38 3.12 -7.84
N PRO A 130 11.57 4.20 -7.78
CA PRO A 130 10.24 4.12 -7.20
C PRO A 130 9.44 3.00 -7.86
N VAL A 131 8.77 2.18 -7.07
CA VAL A 131 7.98 1.08 -7.64
C VAL A 131 6.75 0.80 -6.80
N VAL A 132 5.62 0.59 -7.47
CA VAL A 132 4.40 0.12 -6.81
C VAL A 132 4.54 -1.37 -6.55
N ILE A 133 4.64 -1.77 -5.28
CA ILE A 133 4.79 -3.17 -4.85
C ILE A 133 3.45 -3.82 -4.50
N ARG A 134 2.42 -3.03 -4.20
CA ARG A 134 1.04 -3.49 -4.04
C ARG A 134 0.07 -2.44 -4.54
N PHE A 135 -0.96 -2.91 -5.24
CA PHE A 135 -1.98 -2.05 -5.82
C PHE A 135 -3.32 -2.78 -5.82
N ARG A 136 -4.27 -2.33 -5.00
CA ARG A 136 -5.63 -2.89 -4.95
C ARG A 136 -6.67 -1.80 -4.71
N PHE A 137 -7.84 -1.98 -5.32
CA PHE A 137 -9.03 -1.21 -4.99
C PHE A 137 -9.66 -1.68 -3.68
N PRO A 138 -10.42 -0.80 -3.00
CA PRO A 138 -11.29 -1.22 -1.91
C PRO A 138 -12.37 -2.19 -2.43
N GLU A 139 -12.91 -2.98 -1.51
CA GLU A 139 -13.98 -3.93 -1.80
C GLU A 139 -15.33 -3.26 -2.05
N GLN A 140 -15.47 -1.98 -1.70
CA GLN A 140 -16.62 -1.14 -2.01
C GLN A 140 -16.19 0.28 -2.41
N ILE A 141 -16.87 0.85 -3.41
CA ILE A 141 -16.63 2.20 -3.91
C ILE A 141 -17.97 2.94 -3.93
N LEU A 142 -18.13 3.94 -3.07
CA LEU A 142 -19.38 4.69 -2.90
C LEU A 142 -19.31 6.06 -3.58
N THR A 143 -20.39 6.49 -4.23
CA THR A 143 -20.50 7.88 -4.69
C THR A 143 -20.48 8.86 -3.52
N ASN A 144 -20.09 10.11 -3.77
CA ASN A 144 -20.10 11.20 -2.78
C ASN A 144 -19.34 10.86 -1.49
N THR A 145 -18.31 10.01 -1.61
CA THR A 145 -17.31 9.68 -0.57
C THR A 145 -15.93 9.78 -1.20
N ILE A 146 -14.89 9.89 -0.37
CA ILE A 146 -13.51 9.84 -0.85
C ILE A 146 -13.13 8.38 -1.05
N THR A 147 -12.73 8.04 -2.27
CA THR A 147 -12.19 6.73 -2.60
C THR A 147 -10.68 6.77 -2.54
N THR A 148 -10.12 5.85 -1.76
CA THR A 148 -8.69 5.62 -1.66
C THR A 148 -8.37 4.23 -2.19
N ALA A 149 -7.46 4.12 -3.16
CA ALA A 149 -6.90 2.81 -3.52
C ALA A 149 -5.73 2.49 -2.58
N PHE A 150 -5.56 1.22 -2.23
CA PHE A 150 -4.36 0.80 -1.53
C PHE A 150 -3.23 0.69 -2.54
N VAL A 151 -2.31 1.66 -2.47
CA VAL A 151 -1.07 1.69 -3.25
C VAL A 151 0.07 1.65 -2.24
N GLU A 152 1.02 0.73 -2.39
CA GLU A 152 2.24 0.66 -1.57
C GLU A 152 3.42 0.89 -2.51
N ILE A 153 4.20 1.94 -2.26
CA ILE A 153 5.33 2.36 -3.11
C ILE A 153 6.62 2.11 -2.32
N ASP A 154 7.55 1.35 -2.90
CA ASP A 154 8.92 1.23 -2.38
C ASP A 154 9.79 2.30 -3.09
N TYR A 155 10.72 2.92 -2.35
CA TYR A 155 11.59 4.01 -2.85
C TYR A 155 10.87 5.19 -3.52
N GLY A 156 9.62 5.44 -3.19
CA GLY A 156 8.82 6.55 -3.71
C GLY A 156 7.94 7.17 -2.64
N GLU A 157 7.37 8.32 -2.98
CA GLU A 157 6.62 9.20 -2.09
C GLU A 157 5.25 9.47 -2.71
N TYR A 158 4.18 9.33 -1.94
CA TYR A 158 2.82 9.55 -2.45
C TYR A 158 2.64 10.97 -2.96
N GLU A 159 3.13 11.97 -2.21
CA GLU A 159 2.96 13.38 -2.54
C GLU A 159 3.69 13.80 -3.82
N SER A 160 4.76 13.10 -4.19
CA SER A 160 5.51 13.37 -5.43
C SER A 160 5.00 12.53 -6.61
N SER A 161 4.33 11.41 -6.34
CA SER A 161 3.84 10.47 -7.36
C SER A 161 2.61 11.01 -8.10
N LEU A 162 2.39 10.53 -9.33
CA LEU A 162 1.23 10.90 -10.12
C LEU A 162 0.17 9.82 -10.05
N PHE A 163 -1.10 10.24 -9.99
CA PHE A 163 -2.25 9.36 -9.91
C PHE A 163 -3.36 9.88 -10.82
N ASP A 164 -3.79 9.03 -11.76
CA ASP A 164 -4.85 9.36 -12.71
C ASP A 164 -5.96 8.32 -12.66
N TRP A 165 -7.18 8.80 -12.42
CA TRP A 165 -8.38 8.00 -12.26
C TRP A 165 -9.20 8.03 -13.54
N TYR A 166 -9.70 6.85 -13.92
CA TYR A 166 -10.53 6.66 -15.09
C TYR A 166 -11.74 5.79 -14.75
N VAL A 167 -12.79 5.93 -15.54
CA VAL A 167 -13.98 5.06 -15.49
C VAL A 167 -14.30 4.45 -16.84
N THR A 168 -15.00 3.31 -16.82
CA THR A 168 -15.56 2.68 -18.02
C THR A 168 -16.92 2.05 -17.73
N ASP A 169 -17.76 2.04 -18.77
CA ASP A 169 -19.06 1.35 -18.80
C ASP A 169 -18.92 -0.13 -19.25
N ASP A 170 -17.75 -0.53 -19.77
CA ASP A 170 -17.52 -1.82 -20.43
C ASP A 170 -17.08 -2.94 -19.46
N ILE A 171 -18.06 -3.61 -18.86
CA ILE A 171 -17.86 -4.68 -17.87
C ILE A 171 -17.42 -6.02 -18.49
N LYS A 172 -17.77 -6.28 -19.77
CA LYS A 172 -17.66 -7.61 -20.39
C LYS A 172 -16.41 -7.83 -21.24
N THR A 173 -15.63 -6.79 -21.51
CA THR A 173 -14.52 -6.81 -22.47
C THR A 173 -13.37 -5.91 -22.02
N ILE A 174 -13.00 -5.95 -20.73
CA ILE A 174 -11.79 -5.26 -20.28
C ILE A 174 -10.58 -5.90 -20.99
N ASN A 175 -10.03 -5.17 -21.95
CA ASN A 175 -8.93 -5.56 -22.81
C ASN A 175 -8.19 -4.30 -23.28
N ASP A 176 -7.18 -4.48 -24.13
CA ASP A 176 -6.33 -3.38 -24.61
C ASP A 176 -7.09 -2.31 -25.42
N HIS A 177 -8.34 -2.56 -25.81
CA HIS A 177 -9.20 -1.64 -26.57
C HIS A 177 -10.28 -0.96 -25.72
N THR A 178 -10.40 -1.29 -24.43
CA THR A 178 -11.38 -0.68 -23.54
C THR A 178 -11.22 0.83 -23.51
N GLN A 179 -12.33 1.52 -23.72
CA GLN A 179 -12.35 2.98 -23.66
C GLN A 179 -12.45 3.42 -22.20
N TRP A 180 -11.50 4.25 -21.79
CA TRP A 180 -11.38 4.79 -20.45
C TRP A 180 -11.58 6.29 -20.49
N THR A 181 -12.54 6.78 -19.71
CA THR A 181 -12.77 8.22 -19.54
C THR A 181 -11.98 8.70 -18.33
N HIS A 182 -11.06 9.65 -18.52
CA HIS A 182 -10.34 10.28 -17.40
C HIS A 182 -11.32 11.13 -16.58
N ILE A 183 -11.20 11.06 -15.25
CA ILE A 183 -12.11 11.78 -14.34
C ILE A 183 -11.37 12.65 -13.32
N HIS A 184 -10.16 12.27 -12.90
CA HIS A 184 -9.50 12.97 -11.80
C HIS A 184 -7.98 12.73 -11.80
N HIS A 185 -7.25 13.77 -11.37
CA HIS A 185 -5.84 13.71 -11.06
C HIS A 185 -5.63 13.93 -9.56
N GLY A 186 -4.99 12.98 -8.87
CA GLY A 186 -4.72 13.07 -7.44
C GLY A 186 -4.75 11.72 -6.74
N LEU A 187 -4.20 11.67 -5.52
CA LEU A 187 -4.07 10.43 -4.75
C LEU A 187 -5.43 9.78 -4.41
N PHE A 188 -6.48 10.59 -4.30
CA PHE A 188 -7.84 10.14 -3.99
C PHE A 188 -8.80 10.66 -5.04
N CYS A 189 -9.96 10.01 -5.17
CA CYS A 189 -11.00 10.45 -6.08
C CYS A 189 -12.37 10.41 -5.40
N THR A 190 -13.22 11.39 -5.69
CA THR A 190 -14.64 11.35 -5.31
C THR A 190 -15.46 11.10 -6.57
N PHE A 191 -16.23 10.02 -6.56
CA PHE A 191 -17.16 9.69 -7.62
C PHE A 191 -18.53 10.31 -7.34
N HIS A 192 -19.27 10.61 -8.39
CA HIS A 192 -20.62 11.17 -8.33
C HIS A 192 -21.64 10.24 -8.98
N ASP A 193 -22.92 10.59 -8.91
CA ASP A 193 -24.02 9.72 -9.29
C ASP A 193 -24.00 9.31 -10.78
N GLU A 194 -23.40 10.12 -11.66
CA GLU A 194 -23.17 9.77 -13.07
C GLU A 194 -22.16 8.64 -13.28
N HIS A 195 -21.41 8.27 -12.23
CA HIS A 195 -20.42 7.20 -12.26
C HIS A 195 -20.95 5.86 -11.71
N VAL A 196 -22.19 5.82 -11.21
CA VAL A 196 -22.78 4.57 -10.70
C VAL A 196 -22.77 3.48 -11.78
N ASN A 197 -22.51 2.24 -11.36
CA ASN A 197 -22.36 1.06 -12.23
C ASN A 197 -21.12 1.06 -13.14
N LYS A 198 -20.22 2.05 -13.03
CA LYS A 198 -18.96 2.07 -13.77
C LYS A 198 -17.85 1.38 -13.00
N PHE A 199 -16.88 0.83 -13.75
CA PHE A 199 -15.63 0.30 -13.22
C PHE A 199 -14.57 1.40 -13.18
N VAL A 200 -13.59 1.25 -12.30
CA VAL A 200 -12.55 2.24 -12.07
C VAL A 200 -11.19 1.68 -12.47
N ARG A 201 -10.39 2.48 -13.16
CA ARG A 201 -8.95 2.25 -13.35
C ARG A 201 -8.18 3.36 -12.66
N LEU A 202 -7.17 3.00 -11.89
CA LEU A 202 -6.20 3.94 -11.35
C LEU A 202 -4.84 3.64 -11.96
N VAL A 203 -4.21 4.67 -12.52
CA VAL A 203 -2.84 4.64 -13.02
C VAL A 203 -1.97 5.41 -12.04
N CYS A 204 -0.85 4.83 -11.63
CA CYS A 204 0.14 5.43 -10.75
C CYS A 204 1.50 5.49 -11.44
N VAL A 205 2.10 6.67 -11.53
CA VAL A 205 3.52 6.83 -11.87
C VAL A 205 4.26 7.16 -10.56
N PRO A 206 4.92 6.19 -9.92
CA PRO A 206 5.58 6.42 -8.65
C PRO A 206 6.79 7.34 -8.84
N ARG A 207 6.99 8.28 -7.93
CA ARG A 207 8.14 9.20 -7.92
C ARG A 207 8.74 9.31 -6.52
N ASN A 208 10.05 9.57 -6.44
CA ASN A 208 10.70 9.90 -5.18
C ASN A 208 10.81 11.42 -4.96
N ASN A 209 11.42 11.83 -3.84
CA ASN A 209 11.66 13.24 -3.51
C ASN A 209 12.50 14.01 -4.55
N SER A 210 13.29 13.32 -5.37
CA SER A 210 14.04 13.94 -6.48
C SER A 210 13.23 14.03 -7.77
N LEU A 211 11.93 13.70 -7.72
CA LEU A 211 11.02 13.61 -8.86
C LEU A 211 11.46 12.59 -9.92
N ARG A 212 12.38 11.67 -9.59
CA ARG A 212 12.71 10.56 -10.47
C ARG A 212 11.47 9.69 -10.61
N GLU A 213 11.03 9.46 -11.84
CA GLU A 213 9.96 8.53 -12.15
C GLU A 213 10.43 7.09 -12.05
N GLY A 214 9.53 6.27 -11.53
CA GLY A 214 9.61 4.83 -11.55
C GLY A 214 8.74 4.22 -12.64
N ILE A 215 8.48 2.92 -12.50
CA ILE A 215 7.63 2.21 -13.46
C ILE A 215 6.16 2.47 -13.18
N GLN A 216 5.45 2.95 -14.20
CA GLN A 216 4.01 3.11 -14.16
C GLN A 216 3.33 1.77 -13.84
N ALA A 217 2.45 1.80 -12.85
CA ALA A 217 1.60 0.68 -12.50
C ALA A 217 0.14 1.09 -12.65
N GLU A 218 -0.73 0.11 -12.88
CA GLU A 218 -2.17 0.34 -12.92
C GLU A 218 -2.93 -0.78 -12.20
N SER A 219 -4.14 -0.45 -11.77
CA SER A 219 -5.09 -1.41 -11.23
C SER A 219 -6.48 -1.08 -11.77
N ILE A 220 -7.32 -2.10 -11.84
CA ILE A 220 -8.72 -2.00 -12.27
C ILE A 220 -9.58 -2.61 -11.17
N SER A 221 -10.65 -1.92 -10.79
CA SER A 221 -11.60 -2.40 -9.80
C SER A 221 -12.26 -3.71 -10.27
N LYS A 222 -12.57 -4.61 -9.34
CA LYS A 222 -13.36 -5.82 -9.65
C LYS A 222 -14.86 -5.60 -9.46
N ILE A 223 -15.21 -4.44 -8.92
CA ILE A 223 -16.55 -4.04 -8.55
C ILE A 223 -16.88 -2.70 -9.20
N CYS A 224 -18.18 -2.45 -9.35
CA CYS A 224 -18.71 -1.17 -9.79
C CYS A 224 -18.76 -0.16 -8.64
N ILE A 225 -18.80 1.12 -9.01
CA ILE A 225 -19.21 2.19 -8.12
C ILE A 225 -20.70 2.02 -7.78
N ILE A 226 -21.04 2.10 -6.50
CA ILE A 226 -22.41 2.01 -5.98
C ILE A 226 -22.84 3.35 -5.37
N PRO A 227 -24.15 3.66 -5.35
CA PRO A 227 -24.63 4.89 -4.76
C PRO A 227 -24.40 4.89 -3.24
N CYS A 228 -23.90 6.00 -2.69
CA CYS A 228 -23.91 6.21 -1.25
C CYS A 228 -25.35 6.33 -0.73
N PRO A 229 -25.70 5.73 0.42
CA PRO A 229 -27.02 5.88 1.00
C PRO A 229 -27.41 7.34 1.21
N LEU A 230 -28.65 7.67 0.87
CA LEU A 230 -29.19 9.04 0.97
C LEU A 230 -29.66 9.39 2.38
N ASP A 231 -30.09 8.41 3.16
CA ASP A 231 -30.63 8.61 4.50
C ASP A 231 -29.60 8.20 5.57
N LEU A 232 -28.55 9.01 5.69
CA LEU A 232 -27.51 8.82 6.69
C LEU A 232 -27.70 9.81 7.84
N PRO A 233 -27.55 9.38 9.11
CA PRO A 233 -27.66 10.27 10.27
C PRO A 233 -26.76 11.51 10.19
N MET A 234 -25.58 11.38 9.58
CA MET A 234 -24.64 12.48 9.36
C MET A 234 -25.23 13.64 8.53
N ASN A 235 -26.17 13.37 7.62
CA ASN A 235 -26.69 14.38 6.68
C ASN A 235 -27.42 15.51 7.41
N THR A 236 -28.19 15.20 8.46
CA THR A 236 -28.84 16.23 9.27
C THR A 236 -27.83 17.00 10.11
N ARG A 237 -26.76 16.35 10.58
CA ARG A 237 -25.69 16.98 11.37
C ARG A 237 -24.84 17.92 10.51
N HIS A 238 -24.52 17.53 9.27
CA HIS A 238 -23.78 18.36 8.31
C HIS A 238 -24.50 19.65 7.94
N LYS A 239 -25.84 19.69 7.99
CA LYS A 239 -26.60 20.94 7.82
C LYS A 239 -26.26 21.99 8.88
N LEU A 240 -25.77 21.58 10.05
CA LEU A 240 -25.36 22.46 11.16
C LEU A 240 -23.88 22.84 11.09
N THR A 241 -23.10 22.19 10.23
CA THR A 241 -21.64 22.34 10.14
C THR A 241 -21.18 22.64 8.72
N LYS A 242 -22.02 23.30 7.92
CA LYS A 242 -21.79 23.54 6.48
C LYS A 242 -20.43 24.15 6.15
N ASP A 243 -19.96 25.03 7.02
CA ASP A 243 -18.71 25.75 6.83
C ASP A 243 -17.77 25.54 8.01
N TYR A 244 -16.49 25.66 7.72
CA TYR A 244 -15.44 25.85 8.72
C TYR A 244 -15.72 27.10 9.55
N LEU A 245 -15.39 27.04 10.85
CA LEU A 245 -15.36 28.26 11.65
C LEU A 245 -14.28 29.22 11.09
N PRO A 246 -14.52 30.55 11.13
CA PRO A 246 -13.51 31.54 10.75
C PRO A 246 -12.20 31.33 11.52
N ILE A 247 -11.07 31.61 10.86
CA ILE A 247 -9.73 31.38 11.43
C ILE A 247 -9.53 32.18 12.71
N ASP A 248 -10.06 33.41 12.75
CA ASP A 248 -10.03 34.37 13.86
C ASP A 248 -11.16 34.19 14.88
N SER A 249 -11.99 33.15 14.72
CA SER A 249 -13.08 32.85 15.64
C SER A 249 -12.55 32.45 17.02
N ASN A 250 -13.22 32.93 18.08
CA ASN A 250 -13.01 32.44 19.45
C ASN A 250 -13.77 31.13 19.74
N ASN A 251 -14.63 30.69 18.82
CA ASN A 251 -15.36 29.43 18.96
C ASN A 251 -14.52 28.26 18.44
N LEU A 252 -14.76 27.09 19.02
CA LEU A 252 -14.09 25.84 18.66
C LEU A 252 -15.12 24.76 18.34
N ARG A 253 -14.90 24.02 17.27
CA ARG A 253 -15.67 22.82 16.93
C ARG A 253 -14.84 21.58 17.18
N LEU A 254 -15.34 20.73 18.07
CA LEU A 254 -14.69 19.51 18.52
C LEU A 254 -15.49 18.29 18.05
N VAL A 255 -14.79 17.27 17.54
CA VAL A 255 -15.36 15.95 17.28
C VAL A 255 -14.69 14.96 18.22
N SER A 256 -15.49 14.15 18.91
CA SER A 256 -15.02 12.93 19.58
C SER A 256 -15.83 11.76 19.04
N TYR A 257 -15.17 10.76 18.46
CA TYR A 257 -15.87 9.67 17.78
C TYR A 257 -15.14 8.33 17.90
N ASN A 258 -15.78 7.35 18.53
CA ASN A 258 -15.34 5.96 18.44
C ASN A 258 -15.80 5.38 17.10
N ILE A 259 -14.85 4.96 16.26
CA ILE A 259 -15.10 4.59 14.87
C ILE A 259 -15.15 3.07 14.63
N LEU A 260 -15.20 2.27 15.71
CA LEU A 260 -15.29 0.81 15.71
C LEU A 260 -14.16 0.14 14.92
N ALA A 261 -13.15 -0.36 15.64
CA ALA A 261 -12.00 -1.00 15.04
C ALA A 261 -12.44 -2.25 14.25
N ASN A 262 -11.87 -2.44 13.07
CA ASN A 262 -12.21 -3.56 12.20
C ASN A 262 -11.94 -4.91 12.87
N GLY A 263 -10.90 -5.01 13.70
CA GLY A 263 -10.61 -6.22 14.47
C GLY A 263 -11.75 -6.66 15.41
N TYR A 264 -12.64 -5.74 15.80
CA TYR A 264 -13.83 -6.05 16.59
C TYR A 264 -15.07 -6.30 15.74
N ALA A 265 -15.18 -5.66 14.57
CA ALA A 265 -16.31 -5.82 13.66
C ALA A 265 -16.23 -7.08 12.78
N SER A 266 -15.03 -7.52 12.39
CA SER A 266 -14.83 -8.56 11.37
C SER A 266 -14.84 -9.99 11.92
N THR A 267 -15.39 -10.23 13.11
CA THR A 267 -15.43 -11.57 13.73
C THR A 267 -16.81 -12.18 13.58
N ASP A 268 -16.89 -13.50 13.42
CA ASP A 268 -18.18 -14.23 13.37
C ASP A 268 -19.03 -13.92 14.61
N HIS A 269 -18.40 -13.81 15.78
CA HIS A 269 -19.08 -13.41 17.01
C HIS A 269 -19.72 -12.02 16.90
N ALA A 270 -19.00 -11.05 16.32
CA ALA A 270 -19.53 -9.71 16.14
C ALA A 270 -20.70 -9.69 15.17
N ALA A 271 -20.57 -10.34 14.01
CA ALA A 271 -21.65 -10.44 13.02
C ALA A 271 -22.88 -11.15 13.61
N GLU A 272 -22.72 -12.28 14.28
CA GLU A 272 -23.84 -13.10 14.76
C GLU A 272 -24.46 -12.64 16.08
N LYS A 273 -23.69 -11.98 16.97
CA LYS A 273 -24.14 -11.67 18.34
C LYS A 273 -24.20 -10.18 18.64
N LEU A 274 -23.24 -9.39 18.17
CA LEU A 274 -23.19 -7.96 18.48
C LEU A 274 -23.99 -7.13 17.48
N TYR A 275 -23.89 -7.48 16.20
CA TYR A 275 -24.49 -6.75 15.08
C TYR A 275 -25.39 -7.62 14.18
N PRO A 276 -26.24 -8.52 14.72
CA PRO A 276 -27.05 -9.44 13.89
C PRO A 276 -28.10 -8.74 13.02
N PHE A 277 -28.33 -7.45 13.27
CA PHE A 277 -29.24 -6.59 12.51
C PHE A 277 -28.53 -5.86 11.36
N CYS A 278 -27.20 -5.93 11.26
CA CYS A 278 -26.40 -5.28 10.22
C CYS A 278 -25.95 -6.32 9.20
N SER A 279 -26.09 -6.05 7.91
CA SER A 279 -25.58 -6.95 6.87
C SER A 279 -24.06 -6.93 6.81
N ASP A 280 -23.46 -8.04 6.39
CA ASP A 280 -22.00 -8.17 6.26
C ASP A 280 -21.40 -7.12 5.34
N ASP A 281 -22.11 -6.74 4.26
CA ASP A 281 -21.71 -5.69 3.33
C ASP A 281 -21.51 -4.34 4.04
N TYR A 282 -22.33 -4.01 5.05
CA TYR A 282 -22.22 -2.75 5.78
C TYR A 282 -21.23 -2.82 6.95
N LEU A 283 -20.91 -4.02 7.43
CA LEU A 283 -19.84 -4.25 8.40
C LEU A 283 -18.45 -4.22 7.75
N GLN A 284 -18.35 -4.45 6.44
CA GLN A 284 -17.08 -4.39 5.71
C GLN A 284 -16.34 -3.08 5.97
N HIS A 285 -15.03 -3.20 6.19
CA HIS A 285 -14.21 -2.07 6.60
C HIS A 285 -14.21 -0.94 5.57
N ASP A 286 -14.10 -1.28 4.29
CA ASP A 286 -14.04 -0.28 3.20
C ASP A 286 -15.33 0.53 3.08
N TYR A 287 -16.49 -0.10 3.30
CA TYR A 287 -17.77 0.61 3.38
C TYR A 287 -17.81 1.58 4.56
N ARG A 288 -17.45 1.11 5.77
CA ARG A 288 -17.45 1.93 6.97
C ARG A 288 -16.47 3.09 6.87
N LYS A 289 -15.23 2.86 6.41
CA LYS A 289 -14.20 3.91 6.26
C LYS A 289 -14.65 5.03 5.33
N ALA A 290 -15.26 4.69 4.19
CA ALA A 290 -15.77 5.68 3.25
C ALA A 290 -16.84 6.59 3.90
N LEU A 291 -17.74 6.01 4.71
CA LEU A 291 -18.75 6.77 5.45
C LEU A 291 -18.15 7.56 6.63
N ILE A 292 -17.19 7.00 7.37
CA ILE A 292 -16.48 7.69 8.45
C ILE A 292 -15.76 8.93 7.92
N LEU A 293 -15.03 8.81 6.81
CA LEU A 293 -14.34 9.94 6.18
C LEU A 293 -15.33 11.03 5.75
N LYS A 294 -16.43 10.64 5.09
CA LYS A 294 -17.50 11.58 4.72
C LYS A 294 -18.08 12.28 5.94
N GLU A 295 -18.34 11.53 7.01
CA GLU A 295 -18.92 12.05 8.24
C GLU A 295 -18.01 13.08 8.92
N ILE A 296 -16.75 12.74 9.18
CA ILE A 296 -15.83 13.61 9.92
C ILE A 296 -15.43 14.85 9.13
N LEU A 297 -15.26 14.73 7.80
CA LEU A 297 -14.92 15.87 6.95
C LEU A 297 -16.06 16.88 6.86
N GLY A 298 -17.30 16.40 6.74
CA GLY A 298 -18.48 17.27 6.70
C GLY A 298 -18.77 18.00 8.02
N TYR A 299 -18.09 17.64 9.11
CA TYR A 299 -18.15 18.41 10.36
C TYR A 299 -17.33 19.70 10.31
N HIS A 300 -16.36 19.83 9.40
CA HIS A 300 -15.49 21.00 9.32
C HIS A 300 -14.97 21.42 10.71
N ALA A 301 -14.48 20.43 11.45
CA ALA A 301 -14.07 20.58 12.83
C ALA A 301 -12.71 21.29 12.94
N ASP A 302 -12.40 21.80 14.11
CA ASP A 302 -11.07 22.32 14.40
C ASP A 302 -10.17 21.23 14.98
N ILE A 303 -10.75 20.35 15.79
CA ILE A 303 -10.08 19.18 16.38
C ILE A 303 -10.98 17.96 16.23
N ILE A 304 -10.40 16.84 15.79
CA ILE A 304 -11.07 15.55 15.63
C ILE A 304 -10.31 14.51 16.46
N SER A 305 -10.97 13.97 17.48
CA SER A 305 -10.44 12.91 18.34
C SER A 305 -11.18 11.60 18.07
N LEU A 306 -10.46 10.59 17.60
CA LEU A 306 -11.01 9.29 17.22
C LEU A 306 -10.54 8.20 18.18
N GLN A 307 -11.42 7.26 18.52
CA GLN A 307 -11.12 6.06 19.30
C GLN A 307 -11.40 4.82 18.47
N GLU A 308 -10.78 3.68 18.83
CA GLU A 308 -10.86 2.45 18.05
C GLU A 308 -10.43 2.64 16.59
N CYS A 309 -9.43 3.50 16.37
CA CYS A 309 -8.89 3.74 15.05
C CYS A 309 -7.88 2.64 14.71
N ASP A 310 -8.11 1.84 13.67
CA ASP A 310 -7.14 0.85 13.21
C ASP A 310 -5.86 1.52 12.71
N THR A 311 -4.69 0.99 13.10
CA THR A 311 -3.37 1.53 12.69
C THR A 311 -3.23 1.56 11.16
N SER A 312 -3.66 0.52 10.46
CA SER A 312 -3.57 0.49 9.00
C SER A 312 -4.51 1.49 8.34
N PHE A 313 -5.67 1.78 8.94
CA PHE A 313 -6.57 2.82 8.43
C PHE A 313 -5.96 4.21 8.64
N TYR A 314 -5.40 4.45 9.83
CA TYR A 314 -4.69 5.70 10.14
C TYR A 314 -3.55 5.98 9.16
N GLU A 315 -2.61 5.06 9.03
CA GLU A 315 -1.36 5.25 8.27
C GLU A 315 -1.59 5.38 6.77
N ARG A 316 -2.55 4.63 6.21
CA ARG A 316 -2.65 4.44 4.76
C ARG A 316 -3.75 5.25 4.09
N GLU A 317 -4.72 5.73 4.85
CA GLU A 317 -5.90 6.38 4.30
C GLU A 317 -6.22 7.65 5.09
N LEU A 318 -6.58 7.50 6.37
CA LEU A 318 -7.15 8.57 7.17
C LEU A 318 -6.20 9.77 7.33
N SER A 319 -4.93 9.54 7.67
CA SER A 319 -3.94 10.63 7.85
C SER A 319 -3.63 11.35 6.54
N LEU A 320 -3.48 10.60 5.44
CA LEU A 320 -3.21 11.16 4.12
C LEU A 320 -4.39 11.98 3.60
N VAL A 321 -5.62 11.47 3.76
CA VAL A 321 -6.84 12.19 3.39
C VAL A 321 -6.97 13.45 4.24
N LEU A 322 -6.91 13.35 5.57
CA LEU A 322 -7.07 14.52 6.45
C LEU A 322 -6.00 15.59 6.22
N LYS A 323 -4.76 15.19 5.88
CA LYS A 323 -3.69 16.11 5.45
C LYS A 323 -4.08 16.93 4.22
N GLN A 324 -4.69 16.31 3.21
CA GLN A 324 -5.18 17.02 2.02
C GLN A 324 -6.30 18.02 2.36
N TYR A 325 -7.04 17.80 3.46
CA TYR A 325 -8.08 18.71 3.95
C TYR A 325 -7.56 19.68 5.04
N GLY A 326 -6.24 19.85 5.17
CA GLY A 326 -5.64 20.86 6.03
C GLY A 326 -5.50 20.47 7.51
N TYR A 327 -5.59 19.18 7.83
CA TYR A 327 -5.38 18.67 9.19
C TYR A 327 -4.04 17.95 9.31
N LEU A 328 -3.39 18.10 10.46
CA LEU A 328 -2.33 17.19 10.88
C LEU A 328 -2.79 16.43 12.11
N GLY A 329 -2.21 15.26 12.35
CA GLY A 329 -2.58 14.45 13.48
C GLY A 329 -1.49 13.51 13.94
N ASP A 330 -1.76 12.92 15.10
CA ASP A 330 -0.93 11.87 15.70
C ASP A 330 -1.85 10.74 16.20
N MET A 331 -1.33 9.53 16.26
CA MET A 331 -2.05 8.36 16.75
C MET A 331 -1.23 7.61 17.80
N LYS A 332 -1.91 7.25 18.89
CA LYS A 332 -1.37 6.36 19.90
C LYS A 332 -2.09 5.02 19.93
N ILE A 333 -1.34 3.95 19.67
CA ILE A 333 -1.82 2.57 19.85
C ILE A 333 -1.98 2.23 21.33
N LYS A 334 -3.04 1.48 21.66
CA LYS A 334 -3.41 1.14 23.04
C LYS A 334 -2.34 0.26 23.72
N SER A 335 -1.91 -0.79 23.03
CA SER A 335 -0.83 -1.68 23.48
C SER A 335 -0.18 -2.35 22.27
N HIS A 336 1.00 -2.95 22.45
CA HIS A 336 1.70 -3.63 21.35
C HIS A 336 0.94 -4.86 20.80
N SER A 337 -0.05 -5.38 21.52
CA SER A 337 -0.84 -6.55 21.12
C SER A 337 -2.11 -6.19 20.33
N VAL A 338 -2.49 -4.91 20.29
CA VAL A 338 -3.71 -4.44 19.64
C VAL A 338 -3.34 -3.48 18.51
N ARG A 339 -3.96 -3.66 17.33
CA ARG A 339 -3.72 -2.83 16.13
C ARG A 339 -4.72 -1.68 16.00
N GLU A 340 -5.19 -1.14 17.14
CA GLU A 340 -6.02 0.06 17.22
C GLU A 340 -5.55 1.00 18.32
N GLY A 341 -6.06 2.23 18.29
CA GLY A 341 -5.86 3.19 19.36
C GLY A 341 -6.63 4.47 19.18
N SER A 342 -6.08 5.56 19.72
CA SER A 342 -6.68 6.88 19.65
C SER A 342 -5.88 7.79 18.71
N ALA A 343 -6.59 8.50 17.83
CA ALA A 343 -5.99 9.48 16.93
C ALA A 343 -6.54 10.87 17.25
N ILE A 344 -5.69 11.89 17.15
CA ILE A 344 -6.10 13.29 17.25
C ILE A 344 -5.64 14.04 16.01
N PHE A 345 -6.54 14.81 15.41
CA PHE A 345 -6.27 15.68 14.29
C PHE A 345 -6.64 17.11 14.63
N TYR A 346 -5.88 18.08 14.13
CA TYR A 346 -6.11 19.50 14.33
C TYR A 346 -5.96 20.25 13.01
N ARG A 347 -6.83 21.24 12.78
CA ARG A 347 -6.78 22.10 11.60
C ARG A 347 -5.57 23.03 11.67
N THR A 348 -4.66 22.88 10.72
CA THR A 348 -3.35 23.55 10.71
C THR A 348 -3.43 25.06 10.56
N GLU A 349 -4.49 25.59 9.96
CA GLU A 349 -4.70 27.04 9.86
C GLU A 349 -5.02 27.72 11.20
N ARG A 350 -5.44 26.96 12.21
CA ARG A 350 -5.79 27.47 13.55
C ARG A 350 -4.88 26.96 14.66
N PHE A 351 -4.24 25.81 14.46
CA PHE A 351 -3.45 25.15 15.49
C PHE A 351 -2.10 24.70 14.96
N THR A 352 -1.10 24.81 15.83
CA THR A 352 0.21 24.18 15.67
C THR A 352 0.47 23.31 16.89
N ALA A 353 0.82 22.05 16.70
CA ALA A 353 1.19 21.18 17.81
C ALA A 353 2.51 21.67 18.44
N ILE A 354 2.49 21.87 19.75
CA ILE A 354 3.68 22.26 20.54
C ILE A 354 4.38 21.04 21.18
N GLY A 355 3.67 19.93 21.33
CA GLY A 355 4.16 18.71 21.94
C GLY A 355 3.04 17.67 22.10
N SER A 356 3.43 16.44 22.43
CA SER A 356 2.51 15.33 22.71
C SER A 356 2.85 14.74 24.08
N HIS A 357 1.81 14.32 24.82
CA HIS A 357 1.96 13.66 26.12
C HIS A 357 1.00 12.49 26.22
N ASP A 358 1.47 11.32 25.81
CA ASP A 358 0.74 10.08 25.90
C ASP A 358 0.93 9.42 27.26
N ILE A 359 -0.15 8.93 27.84
CA ILE A 359 -0.11 8.17 29.09
C ILE A 359 -0.65 6.76 28.88
N ARG A 360 0.11 5.76 29.34
CA ARG A 360 -0.44 4.43 29.62
C ARG A 360 -0.89 4.41 31.06
N ILE A 361 -2.18 4.17 31.28
CA ILE A 361 -2.78 4.36 32.61
C ILE A 361 -2.08 3.50 33.66
N GLY A 362 -1.80 2.22 33.43
CA GLY A 362 -1.12 1.38 34.43
C GLY A 362 0.34 1.80 34.72
N GLU A 363 1.09 2.22 33.70
CA GLU A 363 2.46 2.74 33.86
C GLU A 363 2.45 4.08 34.61
N TYR A 364 1.61 5.02 34.17
CA TYR A 364 1.47 6.33 34.81
C TYR A 364 0.94 6.23 36.24
N PHE A 365 -0.05 5.36 36.48
CA PHE A 365 -0.59 5.09 37.81
C PHE A 365 0.45 4.51 38.75
N ARG A 366 1.39 3.69 38.26
CA ARG A 366 2.49 3.12 39.04
C ARG A 366 3.51 4.18 39.43
N ASP A 367 3.90 5.03 38.49
CA ASP A 367 5.12 5.87 38.63
C ASP A 367 4.83 7.30 39.10
N ALA A 368 3.63 7.83 38.85
CA ALA A 368 3.31 9.22 39.16
C ALA A 368 3.24 9.47 40.67
N LYS A 369 4.18 10.26 41.20
CA LYS A 369 4.25 10.56 42.65
C LYS A 369 2.95 11.13 43.23
N HIS A 370 2.29 12.03 42.50
CA HIS A 370 1.05 12.66 42.96
C HIS A 370 -0.15 11.69 43.06
N LEU A 371 -0.05 10.48 42.50
CA LEU A 371 -1.08 9.43 42.60
C LEU A 371 -0.86 8.48 43.79
N GLU A 372 0.12 8.73 44.67
CA GLU A 372 0.43 7.87 45.82
C GLU A 372 -0.77 7.65 46.74
N PHE A 373 -1.54 8.71 47.02
CA PHE A 373 -2.75 8.59 47.84
C PHE A 373 -3.78 7.64 47.21
N ILE A 374 -3.97 7.70 45.88
CA ILE A 374 -4.90 6.82 45.17
C ILE A 374 -4.37 5.39 45.19
N ARG A 375 -3.08 5.17 44.93
CA ARG A 375 -2.44 3.84 45.05
C ARG A 375 -2.65 3.22 46.42
N ARG A 376 -2.45 3.99 47.51
CA ARG A 376 -2.65 3.53 48.89
C ARG A 376 -4.09 3.15 49.19
N ARG A 377 -5.07 3.80 48.55
CA ARG A 377 -6.49 3.44 48.67
C ARG A 377 -6.80 2.18 47.87
N CYS A 378 -6.31 2.09 46.63
CA CYS A 378 -6.47 0.91 45.78
C CYS A 378 -5.82 -0.34 46.38
N SER A 379 -4.69 -0.22 47.08
CA SER A 379 -4.04 -1.36 47.74
C SER A 379 -4.86 -1.98 48.87
N LEU A 380 -5.89 -1.29 49.38
CA LEU A 380 -6.85 -1.86 50.33
C LEU A 380 -7.83 -2.83 49.66
N VAL A 381 -7.90 -2.85 48.33
CA VAL A 381 -8.75 -3.74 47.52
C VAL A 381 -7.86 -4.42 46.46
N PRO A 382 -7.27 -5.58 46.79
CA PRO A 382 -6.27 -6.25 45.95
C PRO A 382 -6.71 -6.45 44.50
N GLU A 383 -7.99 -6.76 44.25
CA GLU A 383 -8.55 -6.99 42.92
C GLU A 383 -8.44 -5.73 42.03
N ILE A 384 -8.73 -4.55 42.61
CA ILE A 384 -8.64 -3.26 41.91
C ILE A 384 -7.18 -2.94 41.59
N ASN A 385 -6.28 -3.17 42.55
CA ASN A 385 -4.87 -2.87 42.37
C ASN A 385 -4.24 -3.73 41.27
N THR A 386 -4.58 -5.03 41.23
CA THR A 386 -4.13 -5.93 40.17
C THR A 386 -4.67 -5.50 38.80
N HIS A 387 -5.98 -5.23 38.68
CA HIS A 387 -6.59 -4.85 37.39
C HIS A 387 -6.10 -3.50 36.85
N LEU A 388 -5.75 -2.54 37.72
CA LEU A 388 -5.23 -1.23 37.30
C LEU A 388 -3.76 -1.27 36.88
N LEU A 389 -2.96 -2.17 37.45
CA LEU A 389 -1.53 -2.31 37.13
C LEU A 389 -1.27 -3.24 35.95
N GLU A 390 -2.20 -4.13 35.63
CA GLU A 390 -2.16 -5.05 34.48
C GLU A 390 -2.73 -4.45 33.18
N ARG A 391 -3.40 -3.30 33.26
CA ARG A 391 -3.94 -2.54 32.11
C ARG A 391 -3.00 -1.42 31.69
#